data_AF-A0A1G2I911-F1
#
_entry.id   AF-A0A1G2I911-F1
#
_cell.length_a   1.000
_cell.length_b   1.000
_cell.length_c   1.000
_cell.angle_alpha   90.00
_cell.angle_beta   90.00
_cell.angle_gamma   90.00
#
_symmetry.space_group_name_H-M   'P 1'
#
loop_
_entity.id
_entity.type
_entity.pdbx_description
1 polymer ?
#
loop_
_entity_poly.entity_id
_entity_poly.type
_entity_poly.pdbx_seq_one_letter_code
_entity_poly.pdbx_strand_id
1 'polypeptide(L)'
;MKQRWPRERDRNRNKSDFFDIINYMEEKEITLSLPLQISEMKKFLIFASVSILSFFAPFAFGHPQWLVGTVVNACLFLGAVYLPKKYYIPLAVLPSLGVLARGLVFGPFTYFLVYFLPFIWLGNLILILVFRSVYKFQLKRDPTSSNLKNAFSQLLEVGSLIGLPALAKFLFLFLIANIYFKFSIVPSLFVQTMGLNQLATALAGGLVAFLLFNFYGKYFTGSKQAS
;
A
#
# COMPACT_ATOMS: atom_id res chain seq x y z
N MET A 1 -14.56 46.61 -48.76
CA MET A 1 -14.31 45.85 -47.51
C MET A 1 -15.00 44.49 -47.62
N LYS A 2 -14.26 43.38 -47.64
CA LYS A 2 -14.80 42.00 -47.63
C LYS A 2 -14.22 41.29 -46.40
N GLN A 3 -15.04 41.03 -45.39
CA GLN A 3 -14.67 40.24 -44.22
C GLN A 3 -14.41 38.79 -44.66
N ARG A 4 -13.19 38.31 -44.44
CA ARG A 4 -12.78 36.91 -44.66
C ARG A 4 -12.94 36.17 -43.32
N TRP A 5 -13.84 35.20 -43.29
CA TRP A 5 -13.94 34.23 -42.21
C TRP A 5 -12.64 33.41 -42.08
N PRO A 6 -12.15 33.07 -40.88
CA PRO A 6 -11.04 32.15 -40.72
C PRO A 6 -11.47 30.73 -41.13
N ARG A 7 -10.65 30.11 -41.97
CA ARG A 7 -10.84 28.76 -42.52
C ARG A 7 -10.65 27.69 -41.45
N GLU A 8 -11.42 26.62 -41.58
CA GLU A 8 -11.41 25.24 -41.00
C GLU A 8 -10.10 24.60 -40.49
N ARG A 9 -8.94 25.25 -40.66
CA ARG A 9 -7.60 24.70 -40.42
C ARG A 9 -7.18 24.62 -38.95
N ASP A 10 -7.93 25.24 -38.05
CA ASP A 10 -7.61 25.29 -36.61
C ASP A 10 -8.18 24.12 -35.80
N ARG A 11 -9.03 23.26 -36.38
CA ARG A 11 -9.62 22.12 -35.64
C ARG A 11 -8.70 20.93 -35.44
N ASN A 12 -7.73 20.71 -36.34
CA ASN A 12 -6.83 19.55 -36.26
C ASN A 12 -5.55 19.78 -35.45
N ARG A 13 -5.11 21.03 -35.27
CA ARG A 13 -3.93 21.36 -34.45
C ARG A 13 -4.21 21.15 -32.95
N ASN A 14 -5.46 21.39 -32.54
CA ASN A 14 -5.89 21.26 -31.15
C ASN A 14 -6.03 19.80 -30.67
N LYS A 15 -6.17 18.82 -31.59
CA LYS A 15 -6.26 17.40 -31.22
C LYS A 15 -4.89 16.77 -30.95
N SER A 16 -3.86 17.08 -31.74
CA SER A 16 -2.49 16.64 -31.45
C SER A 16 -1.99 17.25 -30.15
N ASP A 17 -2.22 18.55 -29.96
CA ASP A 17 -1.85 19.25 -28.72
C ASP A 17 -2.61 18.69 -27.51
N PHE A 18 -3.87 18.29 -27.65
CA PHE A 18 -4.63 17.67 -26.56
C PHE A 18 -4.14 16.26 -26.21
N PHE A 19 -3.79 15.44 -27.20
CA PHE A 19 -3.20 14.12 -26.95
C PHE A 19 -1.75 14.23 -26.44
N ASP A 20 -0.99 15.22 -26.88
CA ASP A 20 0.34 15.52 -26.35
C ASP A 20 0.25 16.12 -24.96
N ILE A 21 -0.77 16.92 -24.63
CA ILE A 21 -1.08 17.38 -23.27
C ILE A 21 -1.54 16.21 -22.40
N ILE A 22 -2.38 15.29 -22.90
CA ILE A 22 -2.79 14.10 -22.16
C ILE A 22 -1.59 13.19 -21.94
N ASN A 23 -0.79 12.90 -22.97
CA ASN A 23 0.45 12.12 -22.85
C ASN A 23 1.47 12.83 -21.95
N TYR A 24 1.57 14.16 -21.99
CA TYR A 24 2.40 14.95 -21.07
C TYR A 24 1.82 14.97 -19.65
N MET A 25 0.49 14.90 -19.48
CA MET A 25 -0.18 14.75 -18.18
C MET A 25 -0.16 13.30 -17.65
N GLU A 26 0.02 12.32 -18.53
CA GLU A 26 0.10 10.89 -18.24
C GLU A 26 1.57 10.46 -18.01
N GLU A 27 2.56 11.06 -18.68
CA GLU A 27 3.99 11.00 -18.31
C GLU A 27 4.27 11.78 -17.03
N LYS A 28 3.55 12.90 -16.84
CA LYS A 28 3.40 13.59 -15.57
C LYS A 28 2.25 12.99 -14.78
N GLU A 29 2.00 11.67 -14.91
CA GLU A 29 1.42 10.83 -13.86
C GLU A 29 2.27 11.06 -12.62
N ILE A 30 1.93 12.14 -11.92
CA ILE A 30 2.19 12.47 -10.54
C ILE A 30 3.41 11.67 -10.11
N THR A 31 4.58 12.16 -10.54
CA THR A 31 5.78 11.99 -9.75
C THR A 31 5.31 12.46 -8.39
N LEU A 32 4.89 11.48 -7.60
CA LEU A 32 4.49 11.64 -6.24
C LEU A 32 5.83 12.03 -5.66
N SER A 33 6.15 13.32 -5.70
CA SER A 33 7.04 13.93 -4.75
C SER A 33 6.28 13.80 -3.45
N LEU A 34 6.26 12.56 -2.94
CA LEU A 34 6.59 12.28 -1.57
C LEU A 34 7.60 13.36 -1.15
N PRO A 35 7.52 13.87 0.08
CA PRO A 35 8.32 15.00 0.54
C PRO A 35 9.86 14.83 0.41
N LEU A 36 10.32 13.72 -0.18
CA LEU A 36 11.70 13.42 -0.50
C LEU A 36 11.82 13.05 -2.00
N GLN A 37 12.50 13.90 -2.79
CA GLN A 37 13.14 13.44 -4.02
C GLN A 37 14.26 12.47 -3.62
N ILE A 38 13.93 11.19 -3.51
CA ILE A 38 14.86 10.13 -3.12
C ILE A 38 15.62 9.65 -4.36
N SER A 39 16.95 9.56 -4.29
CA SER A 39 17.80 8.94 -5.33
C SER A 39 17.37 7.49 -5.62
N GLU A 40 17.50 7.02 -6.87
CA GLU A 40 17.17 5.62 -7.23
C GLU A 40 17.88 4.61 -6.33
N MET A 41 19.13 4.89 -5.91
CA MET A 41 19.88 4.04 -4.97
C MET A 41 19.14 3.88 -3.64
N LYS A 42 18.65 5.00 -3.08
CA LYS A 42 17.91 4.98 -1.82
C LYS A 42 16.55 4.27 -1.97
N LYS A 43 15.86 4.41 -3.11
CA LYS A 43 14.62 3.65 -3.38
C LYS A 43 14.89 2.15 -3.41
N PHE A 44 15.97 1.74 -4.08
CA PHE A 44 16.38 0.34 -4.11
C PHE A 44 16.73 -0.17 -2.70
N LEU A 45 17.47 0.60 -1.91
CA LEU A 45 17.79 0.23 -0.53
C LEU A 45 16.56 0.10 0.36
N ILE A 46 15.58 1.01 0.23
CA ILE A 46 14.31 0.91 0.95
C ILE A 46 13.59 -0.38 0.52
N PHE A 47 13.46 -0.61 -0.79
CA PHE A 47 12.84 -1.82 -1.33
C PHE A 47 13.49 -3.10 -0.81
N ALA A 48 14.83 -3.18 -0.88
CA ALA A 48 15.59 -4.30 -0.38
C ALA A 48 15.35 -4.51 1.12
N SER A 49 15.41 -3.44 1.91
CA SER A 49 15.22 -3.49 3.37
C SER A 49 13.83 -4.00 3.73
N VAL A 50 12.76 -3.41 3.17
CA VAL A 50 11.39 -3.84 3.48
C VAL A 50 11.10 -5.25 2.99
N SER A 51 11.70 -5.66 1.87
CA SER A 51 11.53 -7.00 1.29
C SER A 51 12.23 -8.06 2.12
N ILE A 52 13.48 -7.81 2.52
CA ILE A 52 14.25 -8.70 3.40
C ILE A 52 13.53 -8.85 4.73
N LEU A 53 13.15 -7.74 5.37
CA LEU A 53 12.43 -7.77 6.64
C LEU A 53 11.13 -8.56 6.53
N SER A 54 10.33 -8.34 5.47
CA SER A 54 9.06 -9.03 5.31
C SER A 54 9.22 -10.52 5.00
N PHE A 55 10.22 -10.90 4.20
CA PHE A 55 10.50 -12.29 3.85
C PHE A 55 11.05 -13.08 5.04
N PHE A 56 11.94 -12.48 5.84
CA PHE A 56 12.59 -13.17 6.97
C PHE A 56 11.84 -13.05 8.30
N ALA A 57 10.86 -12.14 8.44
CA ALA A 57 10.06 -12.01 9.66
C ALA A 57 9.45 -13.36 10.16
N PRO A 58 8.91 -14.25 9.31
CA PRO A 58 8.39 -15.55 9.75
C PRO A 58 9.45 -16.47 10.38
N PHE A 59 10.71 -16.35 9.95
CA PHE A 59 11.84 -17.12 10.48
C PHE A 59 12.33 -16.57 11.80
N ALA A 60 12.40 -15.24 11.92
CA ALA A 60 12.87 -14.58 13.13
C ALA A 60 11.92 -14.78 14.31
N PHE A 61 10.61 -14.69 14.05
CA PHE A 61 9.64 -14.63 15.13
C PHE A 61 8.90 -15.92 15.41
N GLY A 62 8.77 -16.88 14.47
CA GLY A 62 8.24 -18.23 14.73
C GLY A 62 6.79 -18.29 15.29
N HIS A 63 6.57 -17.82 16.51
CA HIS A 63 5.29 -17.46 17.12
C HIS A 63 5.47 -16.17 17.93
N PRO A 64 4.49 -15.25 18.01
CA PRO A 64 3.10 -15.35 17.55
C PRO A 64 2.85 -14.76 16.14
N GLN A 65 1.90 -15.34 15.40
CA GLN A 65 1.52 -14.93 14.03
C GLN A 65 1.13 -13.44 13.93
N TRP A 66 0.59 -12.87 15.00
CA TRP A 66 0.21 -11.46 15.05
C TRP A 66 1.42 -10.53 14.98
N LEU A 67 2.57 -10.92 15.54
CA LEU A 67 3.80 -10.12 15.46
C LEU A 67 4.34 -10.10 14.04
N VAL A 68 4.47 -11.27 13.41
CA VAL A 68 4.88 -11.42 12.01
C VAL A 68 3.95 -10.61 11.10
N GLY A 69 2.64 -10.78 11.26
CA GLY A 69 1.64 -10.05 10.47
C GLY A 69 1.74 -8.54 10.64
N THR A 70 1.99 -8.05 11.86
CA THR A 70 2.13 -6.62 12.13
C THR A 70 3.36 -6.04 11.43
N VAL A 71 4.52 -6.71 11.54
CA VAL A 71 5.76 -6.29 10.88
C VAL A 71 5.60 -6.28 9.36
N VAL A 72 5.06 -7.35 8.79
CA VAL A 72 4.84 -7.46 7.34
C VAL A 72 3.90 -6.36 6.85
N ASN A 73 2.74 -6.15 7.50
CA ASN A 73 1.82 -5.11 7.07
C ASN A 73 2.43 -3.70 7.20
N ALA A 74 3.23 -3.44 8.25
CA ALA A 74 3.96 -2.18 8.37
C ALA A 74 4.91 -1.96 7.19
N CYS A 75 5.66 -2.99 6.78
CA CYS A 75 6.50 -2.94 5.59
C CYS A 75 5.70 -2.69 4.30
N LEU A 76 4.50 -3.26 4.15
CA LEU A 76 3.62 -3.00 3.01
C LEU A 76 3.17 -1.54 2.96
N PHE A 77 2.71 -0.98 4.09
CA PHE A 77 2.33 0.44 4.17
C PHE A 77 3.52 1.36 3.88
N LEU A 78 4.68 1.12 4.50
CA LEU A 78 5.89 1.91 4.26
C LEU A 78 6.34 1.81 2.78
N GLY A 79 6.31 0.62 2.20
CA GLY A 79 6.62 0.44 0.78
C GLY A 79 5.62 1.15 -0.13
N ALA A 80 4.34 1.15 0.22
CA ALA A 80 3.32 1.89 -0.52
C ALA A 80 3.58 3.41 -0.49
N VAL A 81 4.06 3.94 0.63
CA VAL A 81 4.49 5.34 0.76
C VAL A 81 5.74 5.59 -0.07
N TYR A 82 6.85 4.88 0.18
CA TYR A 82 8.17 5.31 -0.31
C TYR A 82 8.58 4.76 -1.68
N LEU A 83 7.91 3.74 -2.20
CA LEU A 83 8.31 3.05 -3.43
C LEU A 83 7.38 3.36 -4.62
N PRO A 84 7.94 3.44 -5.84
CA PRO A 84 7.15 3.53 -7.06
C PRO A 84 6.38 2.23 -7.34
N LYS A 85 5.32 2.33 -8.17
CA LYS A 85 4.39 1.23 -8.51
C LYS A 85 5.11 -0.06 -8.98
N LYS A 86 6.27 0.07 -9.65
CA LYS A 86 7.08 -1.05 -10.15
C LYS A 86 7.49 -2.08 -9.07
N TYR A 87 7.56 -1.68 -7.80
CA TYR A 87 7.94 -2.58 -6.70
C TYR A 87 6.76 -3.23 -5.98
N TYR A 88 5.52 -2.88 -6.30
CA TYR A 88 4.35 -3.29 -5.52
C TYR A 88 4.06 -4.78 -5.62
N ILE A 89 4.20 -5.36 -6.81
CA ILE A 89 3.98 -6.80 -7.00
C ILE A 89 5.03 -7.62 -6.22
N PRO A 90 6.35 -7.38 -6.39
CA PRO A 90 7.36 -8.08 -5.58
C PRO A 90 7.11 -7.93 -4.08
N LEU A 91 6.78 -6.72 -3.63
CA LEU A 91 6.52 -6.43 -2.22
C LEU A 91 5.30 -7.17 -1.67
N ALA A 92 4.24 -7.35 -2.47
CA ALA A 92 3.05 -8.08 -2.09
C ALA A 92 3.28 -9.60 -2.00
N VAL A 93 4.17 -10.14 -2.84
CA VAL A 93 4.43 -11.58 -2.98
C VAL A 93 5.43 -12.08 -1.94
N LEU A 94 6.58 -11.41 -1.82
CA LEU A 94 7.72 -11.88 -1.01
C LEU A 94 7.38 -12.27 0.44
N PRO A 95 6.56 -11.53 1.21
CA PRO A 95 6.28 -11.88 2.59
C PRO A 95 5.64 -13.28 2.73
N SER A 96 4.71 -13.60 1.82
CA SER A 96 4.02 -14.89 1.84
C SER A 96 4.90 -16.05 1.36
N LEU A 97 5.89 -15.79 0.49
CA LEU A 97 6.92 -16.76 0.17
C LEU A 97 7.80 -17.05 1.38
N GLY A 98 8.09 -16.04 2.21
CA GLY A 98 8.76 -16.24 3.50
C GLY A 98 7.97 -17.15 4.44
N VAL A 99 6.66 -16.94 4.54
CA VAL A 99 5.77 -17.81 5.34
C VAL A 99 5.73 -19.23 4.78
N LEU A 100 5.62 -19.38 3.45
CA LEU A 100 5.65 -20.69 2.79
C LEU A 100 6.97 -21.41 3.05
N ALA A 101 8.11 -20.74 2.82
CA ALA A 101 9.43 -21.31 3.03
C ALA A 101 9.62 -21.76 4.48
N ARG A 102 9.20 -20.95 5.45
CA ARG A 102 9.23 -21.32 6.86
C ARG A 102 8.27 -22.48 7.18
N GLY A 103 7.08 -22.53 6.57
CA GLY A 103 6.14 -23.63 6.69
C GLY A 103 6.67 -24.94 6.12
N LEU A 104 7.33 -24.90 4.95
CA LEU A 104 7.96 -26.07 4.34
C LEU A 104 9.08 -26.64 5.23
N VAL A 105 9.82 -25.77 5.93
CA VAL A 105 10.92 -26.18 6.80
C VAL A 105 10.44 -26.67 8.18
N PHE A 106 9.35 -26.13 8.73
CA PHE A 106 8.97 -26.33 10.14
C PHE A 106 7.50 -26.70 10.41
N GLY A 107 6.60 -26.82 9.41
CA GLY A 107 5.15 -26.80 9.64
C GLY A 107 4.29 -27.85 8.91
N PRO A 108 3.26 -28.44 9.57
CA PRO A 108 2.38 -29.44 8.96
C PRO A 108 1.26 -28.87 8.06
N PHE A 109 0.91 -27.57 8.17
CA PHE A 109 -0.22 -26.95 7.47
C PHE A 109 0.13 -26.31 6.11
N THR A 110 1.29 -26.64 5.56
CA THR A 110 1.89 -25.94 4.42
C THR A 110 1.10 -26.13 3.13
N TYR A 111 0.47 -27.30 2.94
CA TYR A 111 -0.31 -27.59 1.74
C TYR A 111 -1.52 -26.66 1.56
N PHE A 112 -2.26 -26.38 2.63
CA PHE A 112 -3.41 -25.48 2.57
C PHE A 112 -3.00 -24.03 2.27
N LEU A 113 -1.82 -23.61 2.73
CA LEU A 113 -1.31 -22.26 2.47
C LEU A 113 -0.99 -22.03 0.99
N VAL A 114 -0.51 -23.05 0.29
CA VAL A 114 -0.18 -22.95 -1.15
C VAL A 114 -1.40 -22.52 -1.97
N TYR A 115 -2.58 -23.07 -1.68
CA TYR A 115 -3.82 -22.68 -2.35
C TYR A 115 -4.22 -21.23 -2.07
N PHE A 116 -3.82 -20.68 -0.92
CA PHE A 116 -4.10 -19.30 -0.54
C PHE A 116 -3.11 -18.28 -1.09
N LEU A 117 -1.90 -18.69 -1.51
CA LEU A 117 -0.86 -17.77 -1.98
C LEU A 117 -1.34 -16.72 -3.00
N PRO A 118 -1.99 -17.09 -4.13
CA PRO A 118 -2.43 -16.09 -5.10
C PRO A 118 -3.39 -15.07 -4.49
N PHE A 119 -4.25 -15.49 -3.54
CA PHE A 119 -5.17 -14.60 -2.84
C PHE A 119 -4.46 -13.75 -1.79
N ILE A 120 -3.46 -14.27 -1.09
CA ILE A 120 -2.63 -13.49 -0.16
C ILE A 120 -1.89 -12.39 -0.93
N TRP A 121 -1.33 -12.70 -2.09
CA TRP A 121 -0.66 -11.72 -2.95
C TRP A 121 -1.63 -10.64 -3.39
N LEU A 122 -2.82 -11.03 -3.85
CA LEU A 122 -3.85 -10.09 -4.27
C LEU A 122 -4.37 -9.25 -3.09
N GLY A 123 -4.57 -9.84 -1.91
CA GLY A 123 -4.96 -9.12 -0.70
C GLY A 123 -3.93 -8.10 -0.24
N ASN A 124 -2.63 -8.44 -0.30
CA ASN A 124 -1.54 -7.50 -0.01
C ASN A 124 -1.49 -6.37 -1.05
N LEU A 125 -1.71 -6.70 -2.33
CA LEU A 125 -1.77 -5.69 -3.39
C LEU A 125 -2.98 -4.76 -3.23
N ILE A 126 -4.15 -5.28 -2.87
CA ILE A 126 -5.35 -4.51 -2.53
C ILE A 126 -5.03 -3.50 -1.42
N LEU A 127 -4.37 -3.94 -0.34
CA LEU A 127 -3.95 -3.05 0.73
C LEU A 127 -3.08 -1.90 0.20
N ILE A 128 -2.04 -2.20 -0.57
CA ILE A 128 -1.12 -1.19 -1.13
C ILE A 128 -1.88 -0.20 -2.03
N LEU A 129 -2.73 -0.70 -2.92
CA LEU A 129 -3.45 0.11 -3.92
C LEU A 129 -4.53 0.98 -3.28
N VAL A 130 -5.31 0.43 -2.35
CA VAL A 130 -6.34 1.18 -1.61
C VAL A 130 -5.67 2.25 -0.77
N PHE A 131 -4.59 1.92 -0.05
CA PHE A 131 -3.84 2.90 0.74
C PHE A 131 -3.35 4.06 -0.13
N ARG A 132 -2.71 3.75 -1.26
CA ARG A 132 -2.22 4.78 -2.18
C ARG A 132 -3.35 5.65 -2.74
N SER A 133 -4.50 5.04 -3.05
CA SER A 133 -5.66 5.76 -3.58
C SER A 133 -6.25 6.72 -2.54
N VAL A 134 -6.42 6.27 -1.29
CA VAL A 134 -6.88 7.09 -0.17
C VAL A 134 -5.86 8.19 0.14
N TYR A 135 -4.57 7.87 0.21
CA TYR A 135 -3.51 8.84 0.45
C TYR A 135 -3.45 9.93 -0.63
N LYS A 136 -3.58 9.56 -1.91
CA LYS A 136 -3.64 10.51 -3.03
C LYS A 136 -4.89 11.39 -2.97
N PHE A 137 -6.03 10.81 -2.60
CA PHE A 137 -7.27 11.55 -2.42
C PHE A 137 -7.15 12.57 -1.28
N GLN A 138 -6.57 12.17 -0.14
CA GLN A 138 -6.31 13.05 1.01
C GLN A 138 -5.33 14.17 0.67
N LEU A 139 -4.26 13.89 -0.08
CA LEU A 139 -3.30 14.91 -0.53
C LEU A 139 -3.90 15.98 -1.46
N LYS A 140 -4.93 15.62 -2.25
CA LYS A 140 -5.64 16.57 -3.13
C LYS A 140 -6.62 17.45 -2.36
N ARG A 141 -6.97 17.09 -1.13
CA ARG A 141 -7.87 17.85 -0.29
C ARG A 141 -7.08 19.03 0.27
N ASP A 142 -7.56 20.24 -0.02
CA ASP A 142 -6.88 21.49 0.32
C ASP A 142 -6.59 21.57 1.84
N PRO A 143 -5.32 21.65 2.28
CA PRO A 143 -4.96 21.68 3.70
C PRO A 143 -5.54 22.89 4.44
N THR A 144 -5.95 23.92 3.70
CA THR A 144 -6.50 25.18 4.22
C THR A 144 -7.99 25.10 4.55
N SER A 145 -8.70 24.05 4.12
CA SER A 145 -10.14 23.84 4.35
C SER A 145 -10.41 22.92 5.56
N SER A 146 -9.68 23.13 6.65
CA SER A 146 -9.93 22.46 7.93
C SER A 146 -9.88 23.47 9.08
N ASN A 147 -10.82 24.42 9.07
CA ASN A 147 -11.09 25.27 10.23
C ASN A 147 -11.65 24.49 11.45
N LEU A 148 -11.86 23.17 11.34
CA LEU A 148 -12.06 22.27 12.46
C LEU A 148 -10.73 21.61 12.86
N LYS A 149 -9.91 22.33 13.62
CA LYS A 149 -8.78 21.77 14.41
C LYS A 149 -9.29 20.97 15.62
N ASN A 150 -10.24 20.06 15.42
CA ASN A 150 -10.72 19.19 16.49
C ASN A 150 -9.96 17.86 16.40
N ALA A 151 -9.44 17.34 17.52
CA ALA A 151 -8.73 16.06 17.56
C ALA A 151 -9.51 14.91 16.89
N PHE A 152 -10.85 15.00 16.90
CA PHE A 152 -11.74 14.05 16.25
C PHE A 152 -11.61 13.99 14.71
N SER A 153 -11.43 15.12 14.01
CA SER A 153 -11.28 15.11 12.54
C SER A 153 -9.95 14.45 12.13
N GLN A 154 -8.87 14.72 12.86
CA GLN A 154 -7.58 14.07 12.65
C GLN A 154 -7.63 12.56 12.90
N LEU A 155 -8.34 12.12 13.95
CA LEU A 155 -8.55 10.70 14.22
C LEU A 155 -9.32 10.01 13.10
N LEU A 156 -10.36 10.65 12.55
CA LEU A 156 -11.09 10.11 11.41
C LEU A 156 -10.25 10.04 10.14
N GLU A 157 -9.39 11.02 9.88
CA GLU A 157 -8.49 11.02 8.73
C GLU A 157 -7.47 9.88 8.80
N VAL A 158 -6.77 9.73 9.94
CA VAL A 158 -5.82 8.64 10.17
C VAL A 158 -6.53 7.29 10.18
N GLY A 159 -7.71 7.23 10.80
CA GLY A 159 -8.56 6.05 10.82
C GLY A 159 -8.98 5.61 9.42
N SER A 160 -9.36 6.54 8.54
CA SER A 160 -9.70 6.23 7.15
C SER A 160 -8.49 5.79 6.32
N LEU A 161 -7.32 6.41 6.57
CA LEU A 161 -6.07 6.10 5.86
C LEU A 161 -5.59 4.68 6.12
N ILE A 162 -5.69 4.20 7.36
CA ILE A 162 -5.23 2.85 7.76
C ILE A 162 -6.38 1.84 7.68
N GLY A 163 -7.58 2.24 8.09
CA GLY A 163 -8.74 1.39 8.23
C GLY A 163 -9.31 0.91 6.89
N LEU A 164 -9.43 1.78 5.89
CA LEU A 164 -9.98 1.37 4.58
C LEU A 164 -9.10 0.32 3.87
N PRO A 165 -7.76 0.48 3.79
CA PRO A 165 -6.90 -0.56 3.21
C PRO A 165 -6.93 -1.88 3.99
N ALA A 166 -6.90 -1.79 5.33
CA ALA A 166 -6.97 -2.97 6.20
C ALA A 166 -8.29 -3.73 6.02
N LEU A 167 -9.41 -3.01 5.98
CA LEU A 167 -10.75 -3.56 5.79
C LEU A 167 -10.88 -4.18 4.39
N ALA A 168 -10.39 -3.52 3.34
CA ALA A 168 -10.45 -4.05 1.99
C ALA A 168 -9.70 -5.39 1.85
N LYS A 169 -8.47 -5.46 2.39
CA LYS A 169 -7.69 -6.70 2.44
C LYS A 169 -8.40 -7.79 3.25
N PHE A 170 -8.89 -7.43 4.44
CA PHE A 170 -9.61 -8.35 5.31
C PHE A 170 -10.84 -8.93 4.64
N LEU A 171 -11.73 -8.09 4.10
CA LEU A 171 -12.97 -8.53 3.47
C LEU A 171 -12.69 -9.47 2.29
N PHE A 172 -11.69 -9.13 1.48
CA PHE A 172 -11.27 -9.98 0.37
C PHE A 172 -10.80 -11.36 0.85
N LEU A 173 -9.83 -11.41 1.77
CA LEU A 173 -9.27 -12.67 2.26
C LEU A 173 -10.27 -13.49 3.08
N PHE A 174 -11.10 -12.82 3.88
CA PHE A 174 -12.16 -13.45 4.65
C PHE A 174 -13.22 -14.07 3.74
N LEU A 175 -13.62 -13.40 2.66
CA LEU A 175 -14.55 -13.95 1.68
C LEU A 175 -13.98 -15.22 1.04
N ILE A 176 -12.74 -15.17 0.53
CA ILE A 176 -12.07 -16.33 -0.06
C ILE A 176 -11.95 -17.47 0.96
N ALA A 177 -11.60 -17.16 2.21
CA ALA A 177 -11.48 -18.17 3.25
C ALA A 177 -12.80 -18.87 3.58
N ASN A 178 -13.90 -18.12 3.62
CA ASN A 178 -15.24 -18.69 3.83
C ASN A 178 -15.68 -19.55 2.63
N ILE A 179 -15.37 -19.15 1.40
CA ILE A 179 -15.63 -19.95 0.21
C ILE A 179 -14.88 -21.29 0.33
N TYR A 180 -13.57 -21.26 0.59
CA TYR A 180 -12.75 -22.47 0.68
C TYR A 180 -13.16 -23.39 1.83
N PHE A 181 -13.55 -22.82 2.97
CA PHE A 181 -14.07 -23.57 4.10
C PHE A 181 -15.39 -24.27 3.77
N LYS A 182 -16.33 -23.59 3.10
CA LYS A 182 -17.62 -24.20 2.69
C LYS A 182 -17.44 -25.36 1.72
N PHE A 183 -16.43 -25.31 0.86
CA PHE A 183 -16.07 -26.42 -0.03
C PHE A 183 -15.20 -27.50 0.64
N SER A 184 -14.97 -27.42 1.96
CA SER A 184 -14.11 -28.33 2.72
C SER A 184 -12.67 -28.44 2.18
N ILE A 185 -12.19 -27.39 1.48
CA ILE A 185 -10.81 -27.32 0.96
C ILE A 185 -9.83 -27.03 2.08
N VAL A 186 -10.24 -26.24 3.08
CA VAL A 186 -9.39 -25.86 4.22
C VAL A 186 -10.11 -25.96 5.57
N PRO A 187 -9.38 -26.17 6.68
CA PRO A 187 -9.93 -26.16 8.03
C PRO A 187 -10.47 -24.78 8.46
N SER A 188 -11.37 -24.76 9.44
CA SER A 188 -11.94 -23.51 10.02
C SER A 188 -10.88 -22.56 10.59
N LEU A 189 -9.73 -23.07 11.03
CA LEU A 189 -8.60 -22.26 11.49
C LEU A 189 -8.09 -21.28 10.42
N PHE A 190 -8.21 -21.62 9.13
CA PHE A 190 -7.85 -20.70 8.05
C PHE A 190 -8.79 -19.49 7.96
N VAL A 191 -10.06 -19.64 8.33
CA VAL A 191 -11.01 -18.53 8.37
C VAL A 191 -10.64 -17.54 9.47
N GLN A 192 -10.18 -18.02 10.63
CA GLN A 192 -9.71 -17.14 11.70
C GLN A 192 -8.40 -16.44 11.33
N THR A 193 -7.45 -17.17 10.74
CA THR A 193 -6.12 -16.62 10.39
C THR A 193 -6.14 -15.69 9.18
N MET A 194 -6.98 -15.95 8.17
CA MET A 194 -7.19 -15.08 7.01
C MET A 194 -8.27 -14.00 7.24
N GLY A 195 -9.07 -14.15 8.30
CA GLY A 195 -10.09 -13.20 8.71
C GLY A 195 -9.57 -12.21 9.74
N LEU A 196 -10.11 -12.25 10.95
CA LEU A 196 -9.90 -11.23 11.98
C LEU A 196 -8.42 -10.96 12.28
N ASN A 197 -7.56 -11.99 12.20
CA ASN A 197 -6.12 -11.81 12.38
C ASN A 197 -5.52 -10.89 11.31
N GLN A 198 -5.97 -10.95 10.05
CA GLN A 198 -5.51 -10.04 8.99
C GLN A 198 -5.95 -8.60 9.26
N LEU A 199 -7.17 -8.40 9.75
CA LEU A 199 -7.66 -7.07 10.11
C LEU A 199 -6.83 -6.47 11.26
N ALA A 200 -6.69 -7.22 12.36
CA ALA A 200 -5.95 -6.77 13.54
C ALA A 200 -4.49 -6.44 13.20
N THR A 201 -3.81 -7.32 12.45
CA THR A 201 -2.41 -7.12 12.08
C THR A 201 -2.22 -6.03 11.03
N ALA A 202 -3.17 -5.81 10.12
CA ALA A 202 -3.11 -4.72 9.16
C ALA A 202 -3.30 -3.36 9.85
N LEU A 203 -4.24 -3.27 10.80
CA LEU A 203 -4.43 -2.06 11.61
C LEU A 203 -3.19 -1.76 12.47
N ALA A 204 -2.67 -2.77 13.16
CA ALA A 204 -1.45 -2.62 13.97
C ALA A 204 -0.24 -2.23 13.10
N GLY A 205 -0.04 -2.88 11.97
CA GLY A 205 1.05 -2.58 11.04
C GLY A 205 0.93 -1.17 10.44
N GLY A 206 -0.29 -0.75 10.08
CA GLY A 206 -0.56 0.61 9.60
C GLY A 206 -0.29 1.67 10.66
N LEU A 207 -0.65 1.41 11.92
CA LEU A 207 -0.33 2.29 13.04
C LEU A 207 1.19 2.41 13.24
N VAL A 208 1.92 1.29 13.22
CA VAL A 208 3.39 1.28 13.29
C VAL A 208 3.99 2.09 12.15
N ALA A 209 3.54 1.88 10.91
CA ALA A 209 4.02 2.62 9.75
C ALA A 209 3.74 4.13 9.86
N PHE A 210 2.56 4.50 10.37
CA PHE A 210 2.19 5.90 10.61
C PHE A 210 3.07 6.56 11.67
N LEU A 211 3.34 5.88 12.78
CA LEU A 211 4.23 6.37 13.83
C LEU A 211 5.66 6.57 13.30
N LEU A 212 6.17 5.61 12.52
CA LEU A 212 7.48 5.72 11.88
C LEU A 212 7.55 6.90 10.90
N PHE A 213 6.51 7.10 10.09
CA PHE A 213 6.42 8.22 9.17
C PHE A 213 6.42 9.57 9.91
N ASN A 214 5.63 9.70 10.97
CA ASN A 214 5.53 10.92 11.77
C ASN A 214 6.85 11.23 12.50
N PHE A 215 7.51 10.20 13.05
CA PHE A 215 8.82 10.34 13.68
C PHE A 215 9.85 10.83 12.65
N TYR A 216 10.00 10.14 11.52
CA TYR A 216 10.96 10.52 10.48
C TYR A 216 10.70 11.93 9.92
N GLY A 217 9.44 12.31 9.74
CA GLY A 217 9.04 13.64 9.29
C GLY A 217 9.50 14.76 10.21
N LYS A 218 9.42 14.58 11.54
CA LYS A 218 9.88 15.56 12.53
C LYS A 218 11.40 15.74 12.54
N TYR A 219 12.17 14.65 12.41
CA TYR A 219 13.65 14.73 12.43
C TYR A 219 14.23 15.50 11.23
N PHE A 220 13.65 15.34 10.04
CA PHE A 220 14.15 16.01 8.82
C PHE A 220 13.62 17.43 8.61
N THR A 221 12.50 17.80 9.24
CA THR A 221 12.02 19.19 9.21
C THR A 221 12.70 20.04 10.29
N GLY A 222 13.02 19.48 11.45
CA GLY A 222 13.80 20.14 12.48
C GLY A 222 15.24 20.49 12.05
N SER A 223 15.85 19.69 11.18
CA SER A 223 17.21 19.96 10.67
C SER A 223 17.28 21.10 9.65
N LYS A 224 16.16 21.49 9.03
CA LYS A 224 16.10 22.62 8.07
C LYS A 224 15.92 23.99 8.74
N GLN A 225 15.58 24.03 10.01
CA GLN A 225 15.47 25.28 10.78
C GLN A 225 16.75 25.60 11.59
N ALA A 226 17.74 24.70 11.58
CA ALA A 226 18.99 24.82 12.32
C ALA A 226 20.23 25.03 11.42
N SER A 227 20.01 25.27 10.12
CA SER A 227 21.03 25.55 9.10
C SER A 227 20.70 26.85 8.37
#